data_AF-A0A023NB80-F1
#
_entry.id   AF-A0A023NB80-F1
#
_cell.length_a   1.000
_cell.length_b   1.000
_cell.length_c   1.000
_cell.angle_alpha   90.00
_cell.angle_beta   90.00
_cell.angle_gamma   90.00
#
_symmetry.space_group_name_H-M   'P 1'
#
loop_
_entity.id
_entity.type
_entity.pdbx_description
1 polymer ?
#
loop_
_entity_poly.entity_id
_entity_poly.type
_entity_poly.pdbx_seq_one_letter_code
_entity_poly.pdbx_strand_id
1 'polypeptide(L)'
;CKPSCSWPGKAQVSQPPQTCDKDDKPLSDGGNTASACNGGSSYICSTEQPWAINDAVSYSFAAAKLDGKSETDWCCACYALTFTSTAVSGKTFVVQVTNTGGDLGSNHFDLEI
;
A
#
# COMPACT_ATOMS: atom_id res chain seq x y z
N CYS A 1 4.18 7.99 6.18
CA CYS A 1 5.55 7.43 6.18
C CYS A 1 5.92 6.97 4.77
N LYS A 2 7.18 6.61 4.49
CA LYS A 2 7.49 5.78 3.31
C LYS A 2 6.89 4.37 3.48
N PRO A 3 6.13 3.82 2.51
CA PRO A 3 5.59 2.47 2.57
C PRO A 3 6.68 1.39 2.64
N SER A 4 6.44 0.29 3.35
CA SER A 4 7.45 -0.76 3.56
C SER A 4 7.84 -1.49 2.28
N CYS A 5 6.96 -1.60 1.29
CA CYS A 5 7.29 -2.22 0.01
C CYS A 5 8.13 -1.30 -0.90
N SER A 6 8.20 0.00 -0.61
CA SER A 6 9.03 0.98 -1.34
C SER A 6 10.52 0.88 -1.02
N TRP A 7 10.94 -0.09 -0.21
CA TRP A 7 12.35 -0.41 -0.02
C TRP A 7 12.84 -1.42 -1.07
N PRO A 8 14.05 -1.26 -1.63
CA PRO A 8 14.64 -2.23 -2.54
C PRO A 8 14.70 -3.64 -1.92
N GLY A 9 14.46 -4.66 -2.74
CA GLY A 9 14.64 -6.07 -2.35
C GLY A 9 13.54 -6.66 -1.47
N LYS A 10 12.42 -5.95 -1.27
CA LYS A 10 11.27 -6.45 -0.47
C LYS A 10 10.47 -7.56 -1.15
N ALA A 11 10.40 -7.55 -2.48
CA ALA A 11 9.79 -8.59 -3.29
C ALA A 11 10.41 -8.61 -4.70
N GLN A 12 10.12 -9.64 -5.47
CA GLN A 12 10.53 -9.72 -6.88
C GLN A 12 9.60 -8.88 -7.75
N VAL A 13 9.92 -7.61 -7.89
CA VAL A 13 9.14 -6.62 -8.65
C VAL A 13 10.01 -5.90 -9.68
N SER A 14 9.38 -5.28 -10.69
CA SER A 14 10.11 -4.47 -11.68
C SER A 14 10.73 -3.21 -11.06
N GLN A 15 10.04 -2.60 -10.09
CA GLN A 15 10.50 -1.50 -9.27
C GLN A 15 9.68 -1.44 -7.97
N PRO A 16 10.24 -0.95 -6.85
CA PRO A 16 9.47 -0.66 -5.66
C PRO A 16 8.37 0.39 -5.92
N PRO A 17 7.29 0.43 -5.13
CA PRO A 17 6.28 1.47 -5.21
C PRO A 17 6.90 2.87 -5.10
N GLN A 18 6.40 3.78 -5.93
CA GLN A 18 6.87 5.16 -6.03
C GLN A 18 6.71 5.88 -4.69
N THR A 19 7.73 6.64 -4.29
CA THR A 19 7.65 7.52 -3.12
C THR A 19 7.84 8.97 -3.54
N CYS A 20 7.39 9.89 -2.70
CA CYS A 20 7.43 11.31 -3.00
C CYS A 20 8.18 12.08 -1.92
N ASP A 21 8.67 13.28 -2.26
CA ASP A 21 9.15 14.24 -1.28
C ASP A 21 7.98 14.94 -0.56
N LYS A 22 8.30 15.87 0.35
CA LYS A 22 7.29 16.61 1.13
C LYS A 22 6.34 17.48 0.29
N ASP A 23 6.73 17.77 -0.95
CA ASP A 23 5.97 18.60 -1.90
C ASP A 23 5.26 17.72 -2.94
N ASP A 24 5.10 16.43 -2.63
CA ASP A 24 4.44 15.41 -3.46
C ASP A 24 5.11 15.20 -4.83
N LYS A 25 6.43 15.44 -4.92
CA LYS A 25 7.20 15.18 -6.14
C LYS A 25 7.79 13.76 -6.11
N PRO A 26 7.59 12.96 -7.18
CA PRO A 26 8.15 11.61 -7.25
C PRO A 26 9.67 11.59 -7.11
N LEU A 27 10.16 10.73 -6.22
CA LEU A 27 11.59 10.44 -6.04
C LEU A 27 12.05 9.37 -7.03
N SER A 28 12.98 9.70 -7.92
CA SER A 28 13.53 8.75 -8.91
C SER A 28 14.85 8.13 -8.42
N ASP A 29 14.82 7.54 -7.23
CA ASP A 29 16.01 7.01 -6.55
C ASP A 29 15.94 5.50 -6.30
N GLY A 30 14.96 4.82 -6.88
CA GLY A 30 14.72 3.39 -6.69
C GLY A 30 14.31 3.01 -5.27
N GLY A 31 13.84 3.96 -4.45
CA GLY A 31 13.46 3.71 -3.07
C GLY A 31 14.63 3.75 -2.09
N ASN A 32 15.73 4.46 -2.41
CA ASN A 32 16.89 4.53 -1.51
C ASN A 32 16.74 5.60 -0.41
N THR A 33 15.96 6.66 -0.64
CA THR A 33 15.74 7.74 0.34
C THR A 33 15.04 7.18 1.57
N ALA A 34 15.54 7.58 2.74
CA ALA A 34 15.01 7.16 4.02
C ALA A 34 13.60 7.71 4.27
N SER A 35 12.79 6.93 4.99
CA SER A 35 11.44 7.34 5.41
C SER A 35 11.49 8.60 6.25
N ALA A 36 10.60 9.56 6.00
CA ALA A 36 10.43 10.73 6.85
C ALA A 36 10.06 10.38 8.30
N CYS A 37 9.40 9.24 8.53
CA CYS A 37 9.10 8.75 9.87
C CYS A 37 10.33 8.27 10.65
N ASN A 38 11.47 8.12 9.98
CA ASN A 38 12.77 7.79 10.57
C ASN A 38 13.80 8.90 10.32
N GLY A 39 13.36 10.16 10.15
CA GLY A 39 14.23 11.32 9.96
C GLY A 39 14.74 11.54 8.52
N GLY A 40 14.23 10.79 7.54
CA GLY A 40 14.52 11.00 6.12
C GLY A 40 13.57 12.00 5.44
N SER A 41 13.43 11.87 4.12
CA SER A 41 12.63 12.80 3.29
C SER A 41 11.75 12.10 2.25
N SER A 42 11.52 10.79 2.41
CA SER A 42 10.60 10.00 1.57
C SER A 42 9.27 9.78 2.29
N TYR A 43 8.19 10.05 1.56
CA TYR A 43 6.80 9.96 1.97
C TYR A 43 6.03 9.07 0.99
N ILE A 44 4.82 8.66 1.38
CA ILE A 44 3.84 8.13 0.42
C ILE A 44 3.42 9.24 -0.54
N CYS A 45 3.18 8.90 -1.81
CA CYS A 45 2.68 9.85 -2.81
C CYS A 45 1.16 10.02 -2.68
N SER A 46 0.63 11.21 -2.95
CA SER A 46 -0.82 11.47 -2.96
C SER A 46 -1.57 10.66 -4.04
N THR A 47 -0.84 10.14 -5.04
CA THR A 47 -1.40 9.23 -6.04
C THR A 47 -1.78 7.85 -5.47
N GLU A 48 -1.36 7.52 -4.24
CA GLU A 48 -1.78 6.30 -3.53
C GLU A 48 -3.13 6.47 -2.79
N GLN A 49 -3.91 7.48 -3.15
CA GLN A 49 -5.25 7.72 -2.61
C GLN A 49 -6.33 6.88 -3.32
N PRO A 50 -7.42 6.51 -2.62
CA PRO A 50 -8.48 5.70 -3.20
C PRO A 50 -9.32 6.47 -4.23
N TRP A 51 -9.86 5.76 -5.22
CA TRP A 51 -10.85 6.32 -6.14
C TRP A 51 -11.93 5.32 -6.52
N ALA A 52 -13.14 5.84 -6.76
CA ALA A 52 -14.26 5.05 -7.24
C ALA A 52 -14.19 4.88 -8.77
N ILE A 53 -14.36 3.66 -9.24
CA ILE A 53 -14.60 3.36 -10.66
C ILE A 53 -16.09 3.54 -10.96
N ASN A 54 -16.94 3.08 -10.04
CA ASN A 54 -18.39 3.25 -10.03
C ASN A 54 -18.94 3.01 -8.61
N ASP A 55 -20.26 2.99 -8.45
CA ASP A 55 -20.91 2.83 -7.15
C ASP A 55 -20.58 1.52 -6.42
N ALA A 56 -20.14 0.48 -7.13
CA ALA A 56 -19.87 -0.85 -6.61
C ALA A 56 -18.37 -1.19 -6.51
N VAL A 57 -17.51 -0.51 -7.26
CA VAL A 57 -16.07 -0.83 -7.36
C VAL A 57 -15.23 0.42 -7.13
N SER A 58 -14.29 0.33 -6.20
CA SER A 58 -13.23 1.31 -5.98
C SER A 58 -11.86 0.64 -6.08
N TYR A 59 -10.82 1.41 -6.40
CA TYR A 59 -9.41 1.01 -6.37
C TYR A 59 -8.67 1.82 -5.30
N SER A 60 -7.73 1.18 -4.61
CA SER A 60 -6.86 1.85 -3.63
C SER A 60 -5.56 1.06 -3.41
N PHE A 61 -4.87 1.41 -2.34
CA PHE A 61 -3.68 0.80 -1.80
C PHE A 61 -3.95 0.39 -0.36
N ALA A 62 -3.11 -0.48 0.19
CA ALA A 62 -3.26 -0.95 1.56
C ALA A 62 -1.92 -1.35 2.19
N ALA A 63 -1.88 -1.30 3.52
CA ALA A 63 -0.99 -2.14 4.27
C ALA A 63 -1.64 -3.51 4.48
N ALA A 64 -0.88 -4.61 4.39
CA ALA A 64 -1.43 -5.93 4.65
C ALA A 64 -0.53 -6.79 5.56
N LYS A 65 -1.18 -7.71 6.26
CA LYS A 65 -0.55 -8.83 6.96
C LYS A 65 -1.38 -10.08 6.76
N LEU A 66 -0.83 -11.02 6.01
CA LEU A 66 -1.50 -12.26 5.63
C LEU A 66 -0.89 -13.43 6.38
N ASP A 67 -1.74 -14.33 6.89
CA ASP A 67 -1.29 -15.46 7.68
C ASP A 67 -0.41 -16.39 6.85
N GLY A 68 0.70 -16.84 7.43
CA GLY A 68 1.64 -17.77 6.78
C GLY A 68 2.40 -17.17 5.60
N LYS A 69 2.37 -15.84 5.43
CA LYS A 69 3.03 -15.10 4.34
C LYS A 69 3.97 -14.04 4.89
N SER A 70 4.77 -13.47 3.99
CA SER A 70 5.75 -12.44 4.26
C SER A 70 5.63 -11.27 3.27
N GLU A 71 6.41 -10.21 3.49
CA GLU A 71 6.50 -9.07 2.56
C GLU A 71 6.80 -9.49 1.12
N THR A 72 7.62 -10.53 0.93
CA THR A 72 7.93 -11.08 -0.40
C THR A 72 6.69 -11.58 -1.14
N ASP A 73 5.68 -12.06 -0.40
CA ASP A 73 4.45 -12.63 -0.96
C ASP A 73 3.41 -11.56 -1.32
N TRP A 74 3.30 -10.51 -0.52
CA TRP A 74 2.22 -9.51 -0.69
C TRP A 74 2.69 -8.18 -1.26
N CYS A 75 3.98 -7.81 -1.18
CA CYS A 75 4.41 -6.52 -1.68
C CYS A 75 4.12 -6.40 -3.18
N CYS A 76 3.40 -5.34 -3.54
CA CYS A 76 2.89 -5.03 -4.87
C CYS A 76 1.82 -6.00 -5.41
N ALA A 77 1.41 -7.01 -4.65
CA ALA A 77 0.30 -7.88 -5.02
C ALA A 77 -1.03 -7.13 -4.92
N CYS A 78 -1.99 -7.50 -5.77
CA CYS A 78 -3.33 -6.93 -5.78
C CYS A 78 -4.36 -7.92 -5.25
N TYR A 79 -5.32 -7.43 -4.47
CA TYR A 79 -6.41 -8.22 -3.89
C TYR A 79 -7.75 -7.53 -4.16
N ALA A 80 -8.76 -8.30 -4.56
CA ALA A 80 -10.14 -7.82 -4.63
C ALA A 80 -10.85 -8.15 -3.32
N LEU A 81 -11.07 -7.13 -2.50
CA LEU A 81 -11.76 -7.24 -1.22
C LEU A 81 -13.25 -7.05 -1.46
N THR A 82 -14.08 -8.00 -1.04
CA THR A 82 -15.54 -7.82 -1.01
C THR A 82 -15.97 -7.61 0.43
N PHE A 83 -16.54 -6.45 0.72
CA PHE A 83 -16.98 -6.14 2.08
C PHE A 83 -18.16 -7.03 2.48
N THR A 84 -18.12 -7.59 3.68
CA THR A 84 -19.17 -8.50 4.19
C THR A 84 -20.07 -7.87 5.25
N SER A 85 -19.80 -6.62 5.63
CA SER A 85 -20.54 -5.91 6.68
C SER A 85 -20.52 -4.39 6.45
N THR A 86 -21.19 -3.63 7.34
CA THR A 86 -21.37 -2.16 7.30
C THR A 86 -22.19 -1.66 6.10
N ALA A 87 -22.22 -0.33 5.89
CA ALA A 87 -22.96 0.31 4.80
C ALA A 87 -22.40 0.00 3.39
N VAL A 88 -21.17 -0.52 3.29
CA VAL A 88 -20.53 -0.85 2.01
C VAL A 88 -20.50 -2.36 1.72
N SER A 89 -21.25 -3.17 2.49
CA SER A 89 -21.35 -4.61 2.23
C SER A 89 -21.74 -4.91 0.77
N GLY A 90 -21.08 -5.89 0.17
CA GLY A 90 -21.23 -6.29 -1.22
C GLY A 90 -20.43 -5.45 -2.22
N LYS A 91 -19.92 -4.27 -1.83
CA LYS A 91 -19.01 -3.50 -2.68
C LYS A 91 -17.62 -4.12 -2.72
N THR A 92 -16.91 -3.85 -3.80
CA THR A 92 -15.55 -4.34 -4.03
C THR A 92 -14.52 -3.21 -3.94
N PHE A 93 -13.45 -3.46 -3.19
CA PHE A 93 -12.26 -2.62 -3.18
C PHE A 93 -11.09 -3.42 -3.74
N VAL A 94 -10.55 -3.03 -4.89
CA VAL A 94 -9.32 -3.65 -5.40
C VAL A 94 -8.14 -2.86 -4.87
N VAL A 95 -7.28 -3.52 -4.09
CA VAL A 95 -6.15 -2.86 -3.43
C VAL A 95 -4.83 -3.44 -3.91
N GLN A 96 -3.84 -2.58 -4.14
CA GLN A 96 -2.43 -2.99 -4.20
C GLN A 96 -1.79 -2.86 -2.81
N VAL A 97 -1.09 -3.88 -2.35
CA VAL A 97 -0.38 -3.81 -1.07
C VAL A 97 0.96 -3.09 -1.25
N THR A 98 1.11 -1.90 -0.66
CA THR A 98 2.36 -1.10 -0.70
C THR A 98 3.05 -1.05 0.66
N ASN A 99 2.40 -1.53 1.72
CA ASN A 99 2.94 -1.49 3.07
C ASN A 99 2.63 -2.76 3.87
N THR A 100 3.32 -2.92 4.99
CA THR A 100 2.98 -3.90 6.04
C THR A 100 2.65 -3.15 7.32
N GLY A 101 1.52 -3.47 7.93
CA GLY A 101 1.23 -3.03 9.28
C GLY A 101 1.74 -4.06 10.29
N GLY A 102 2.66 -3.64 11.16
CA GLY A 102 3.32 -4.54 12.12
C GLY A 102 2.40 -5.04 13.23
N ASP A 103 1.41 -4.22 13.59
CA ASP A 103 0.37 -4.41 14.61
C ASP A 103 -0.91 -5.08 14.07
N LEU A 104 -0.94 -5.38 12.77
CA LEU A 104 -2.09 -6.01 12.15
C LEU A 104 -2.25 -7.48 12.61
N GLY A 105 -3.49 -7.86 12.89
CA GLY A 105 -3.87 -9.25 13.13
C GLY A 105 -3.84 -10.11 11.87
N SER A 106 -4.45 -11.29 11.97
CA SER A 106 -4.54 -12.27 10.89
C SER A 106 -5.36 -11.79 9.70
N ASN A 107 -4.80 -11.89 8.49
CA ASN A 107 -5.43 -11.51 7.20
C ASN A 107 -6.05 -10.12 7.22
N HIS A 108 -5.30 -9.15 7.73
CA HIS A 108 -5.77 -7.79 7.95
C HIS A 108 -5.21 -6.86 6.87
N PHE A 109 -6.10 -6.05 6.32
CA PHE A 109 -5.81 -4.96 5.39
C PHE A 109 -6.13 -3.63 6.09
N ASP A 110 -5.13 -2.76 6.21
CA ASP A 110 -5.31 -1.37 6.59
C ASP A 110 -5.38 -0.54 5.30
N LEU A 111 -6.53 0.08 5.04
CA LEU A 111 -6.81 0.71 3.75
C LEU A 111 -6.23 2.13 3.74
N GLU A 112 -5.46 2.47 2.70
CA GLU A 112 -5.00 3.85 2.50
C GLU A 112 -6.21 4.70 2.06
N ILE A 113 -6.56 5.71 2.87
CA ILE A 113 -7.71 6.61 2.69
C ILE A 113 -7.30 8.03 3.07
#